data_AF-A0A7C9PZC5-F1
#
_entry.id   AF-A0A7C9PZC5-F1
#
_cell.length_a   1.000
_cell.length_b   1.000
_cell.length_c   1.000
_cell.angle_alpha   90.00
_cell.angle_beta   90.00
_cell.angle_gamma   90.00
#
_symmetry.space_group_name_H-M   'P 1'
#
loop_
_entity.id
_entity.type
_entity.pdbx_description
1 polymer ?
#
loop_
_entity_poly.entity_id
_entity_poly.type
_entity_poly.pdbx_seq_one_letter_code
_entity_poly.pdbx_strand_id
1 'polypeptide(L)' 'MEITAANLTLEQEFKLKVLADQIKQLSKEEAQECLFKIVRQGMIKDNLYRQLFNPA' A
#
# COMPACT_ATOMS: atom_id res chain seq x y z
N MET A 1 -5.51 -20.49 12.08
CA MET A 1 -4.60 -19.37 11.79
C MET A 1 -5.33 -18.12 12.25
N GLU A 2 -4.89 -17.49 13.33
CA GLU A 2 -5.55 -16.25 13.80
C GLU A 2 -5.27 -15.14 12.78
N ILE A 3 -6.34 -14.62 12.16
CA ILE A 3 -6.28 -13.38 11.39
C ILE A 3 -6.18 -12.26 12.43
N THR A 4 -4.97 -11.87 12.80
CA THR A 4 -4.78 -10.60 13.48
C THR A 4 -4.92 -9.47 12.46
N ALA A 5 -5.28 -8.26 12.91
CA ALA A 5 -5.44 -7.09 12.04
C ALA A 5 -4.18 -6.70 11.24
N ALA A 6 -3.04 -7.35 11.50
CA ALA A 6 -1.77 -7.16 10.80
C ALA A 6 -1.57 -8.10 9.59
N ASN A 7 -2.34 -9.17 9.46
CA ASN A 7 -2.23 -10.09 8.33
C ASN A 7 -3.04 -9.59 7.14
N LEU A 8 -2.51 -9.84 5.94
CA LEU A 8 -3.22 -9.55 4.70
C LEU A 8 -4.34 -10.58 4.48
N THR A 9 -5.45 -10.15 3.88
CA THR A 9 -6.46 -11.08 3.37
C THR A 9 -5.97 -11.76 2.10
N LEU A 10 -6.53 -12.93 1.76
CA LEU A 10 -6.22 -13.64 0.51
C LEU A 10 -6.33 -12.73 -0.74
N GLU A 11 -7.34 -11.85 -0.76
CA GLU A 11 -7.55 -10.90 -1.86
C GLU A 11 -6.46 -9.83 -1.91
N GLN A 12 -5.96 -9.39 -0.74
CA GLN A 12 -4.86 -8.44 -0.66
C GLN A 12 -3.54 -9.10 -1.09
N GLU A 13 -3.29 -10.34 -0.71
CA GLU A 13 -2.14 -11.12 -1.19
C GLU A 13 -2.19 -11.32 -2.71
N PHE A 14 -3.37 -11.67 -3.26
CA PHE A 14 -3.55 -11.76 -4.71
C PHE A 14 -3.29 -10.43 -5.41
N LYS A 15 -3.81 -9.31 -4.88
CA LYS A 15 -3.52 -7.98 -5.41
C LYS A 15 -2.03 -7.66 -5.38
N LEU A 16 -1.31 -8.01 -4.32
CA LEU A 16 0.14 -7.84 -4.26
C LEU A 16 0.85 -8.66 -5.33
N LYS A 17 0.40 -9.88 -5.60
CA LYS A 17 0.97 -10.72 -6.67
C LYS A 17 0.82 -10.07 -8.04
N VAL A 18 -0.39 -9.60 -8.36
CA VAL A 18 -0.67 -8.88 -9.62
C VAL A 18 0.17 -7.60 -9.72
N LEU A 19 0.24 -6.82 -8.64
CA LEU A 19 1.03 -5.58 -8.60
C LEU A 19 2.52 -5.85 -8.80
N ALA A 20 3.08 -6.90 -8.20
CA ALA A 20 4.47 -7.27 -8.36
C ALA A 20 4.81 -7.62 -9.82
N ASP A 21 3.90 -8.29 -10.53
CA ASP A 21 4.11 -8.62 -11.93
C ASP A 21 3.95 -7.39 -12.84
N GLN A 22 3.12 -6.41 -12.46
CA GLN A 22 3.03 -5.11 -13.15
C GLN A 22 4.28 -4.24 -12.93
N ILE A 23 4.81 -4.18 -11.70
CA ILE A 23 6.01 -3.40 -11.37
C ILE A 23 7.22 -3.84 -12.21
N LYS A 24 7.34 -5.15 -12.49
CA LYS A 24 8.42 -5.69 -13.34
C LYS A 24 8.39 -5.19 -14.78
N GLN A 25 7.24 -4.70 -15.26
CA GLN A 25 7.07 -4.17 -16.61
C GLN A 25 7.33 -2.67 -16.70
N LEU A 26 7.54 -1.99 -15.57
CA LEU A 26 7.79 -0.55 -15.55
C LEU A 26 9.23 -0.24 -15.98
N SER A 27 9.39 0.86 -16.69
CA SER A 27 10.69 1.52 -16.82
C SER A 27 11.17 2.03 -15.45
N LYS A 28 12.46 2.38 -15.37
CA LYS A 28 13.05 2.91 -14.14
C LYS A 28 12.36 4.21 -13.71
N GLU A 29 12.07 5.08 -14.65
CA GLU A 29 11.44 6.39 -14.41
C GLU A 29 10.01 6.22 -13.89
N GLU A 30 9.22 5.33 -14.51
CA GLU A 30 7.86 4.99 -14.04
C GLU A 30 7.88 4.35 -12.65
N ALA A 31 8.83 3.46 -12.39
CA ALA A 31 8.98 2.83 -11.08
C ALA A 31 9.36 3.85 -9.99
N GLN A 32 10.23 4.81 -10.29
CA GLN A 32 10.60 5.89 -9.38
C GLN A 32 9.40 6.80 -9.07
N GLU A 33 8.61 7.18 -10.08
CA GLU A 33 7.41 7.98 -9.89
C GLU A 33 6.34 7.21 -9.09
N CYS A 34 6.15 5.93 -9.39
CA CYS A 34 5.24 5.05 -8.66
C CYS A 34 5.62 4.96 -7.17
N LEU A 35 6.91 4.74 -6.88
CA LEU A 35 7.42 4.66 -5.51
C LEU A 35 7.15 5.95 -4.74
N PHE A 36 7.41 7.11 -5.34
CA PHE A 36 7.13 8.39 -4.71
C PHE A 36 5.64 8.57 -4.38
N LYS A 37 4.75 8.19 -5.31
CA LYS A 37 3.29 8.23 -5.09
C LYS A 37 2.86 7.31 -3.95
N ILE A 38 3.38 6.09 -3.87
CA ILE A 38 3.03 5.12 -2.81
C ILE A 38 3.48 5.65 -1.43
N VAL A 39 4.70 6.18 -1.32
CA VAL A 39 5.20 6.74 -0.05
C VAL A 39 4.32 7.93 0.38
N ARG A 40 3.99 8.83 -0.54
CA ARG A 40 3.08 9.96 -0.27
C ARG A 40 1.69 9.49 0.19
N GLN A 41 1.13 8.48 -0.48
CA GLN A 41 -0.17 7.92 -0.10
C GLN A 41 -0.14 7.27 1.28
N GLY A 42 0.97 6.64 1.67
CA GLY A 42 1.20 6.13 3.02
C GLY A 42 1.05 7.23 4.07
N MET A 43 1.75 8.36 3.88
CA MET A 43 1.65 9.51 4.81
C MET A 43 0.23 10.08 4.92
N ILE A 44 -0.51 10.14 3.81
CA ILE A 44 -1.91 10.58 3.81
C ILE A 44 -2.78 9.60 4.59
N LYS A 45 -2.59 8.29 4.37
CA LYS A 45 -3.31 7.24 5.10
C LYS A 45 -3.04 7.32 6.61
N ASP A 46 -1.81 7.61 7.02
CA ASP A 46 -1.45 7.83 8.43
C ASP A 46 -2.15 9.05 9.02
N ASN A 47 -2.24 10.16 8.26
CA ASN A 47 -3.00 11.34 8.68
C ASN A 47 -4.48 11.01 8.88
N LEU A 48 -5.08 10.24 7.96
CA LEU A 48 -6.48 9.81 8.06
C LEU A 48 -6.71 8.93 9.29
N TYR A 49 -5.85 7.95 9.55
CA TYR A 49 -5.97 7.13 10.76
C TYR A 49 -5.84 7.95 12.04
N ARG A 50 -4.91 8.92 12.07
CA ARG A 50 -4.80 9.86 13.19
C ARG A 50 -6.09 10.65 13.40
N GLN A 51 -6.72 11.13 12.33
CA GLN A 51 -8.01 11.83 12.43
C GLN A 51 -9.16 10.94 12.90
N LEU A 52 -9.22 9.69 12.44
CA LEU A 52 -10.30 8.76 12.77
C LEU A 52 -10.23 8.23 14.20
N PHE A 53 -9.02 7.99 14.71
CA PHE A 53 -8.82 7.35 16.02
C PHE A 53 -8.32 8.29 17.12
N ASN A 54 -7.94 9.52 16.77
CA ASN A 54 -7.68 10.61 17.70
C ASN A 54 -8.29 11.91 17.16
N PRO A 55 -9.63 11.98 17.01
CA PRO A 55 -10.28 13.23 16.71
C PRO A 55 -10.04 14.19 17.88
N ALA A 56 -9.42 15.33 17.60
CA ALA A 56 -9.31 16.42 18.55
C ALA A 56 -10.69 16.91 19.00
#